data_AF-A0A842YNQ5-F1
#
_entry.id   AF-A0A842YNQ5-F1
#
_cell.length_a   1.000
_cell.length_b   1.000
_cell.length_c   1.000
_cell.angle_alpha   90.00
_cell.angle_beta   90.00
_cell.angle_gamma   90.00
#
_symmetry.space_group_name_H-M   'P 1'
#
loop_
_entity.id
_entity.type
_entity.pdbx_description
1 polymer ?
#
loop_
_entity_poly.entity_id
_entity_poly.type
_entity_poly.pdbx_seq_one_letter_code
_entity_poly.pdbx_strand_id
1 'polypeptide(L)'
;MRIGVVVHGPHIVDSGYAAKLIEFLGKYGHVKARLGGTMGRTAVYDAHLEDVIDISEKRLPSESVDLFAEEGHDLVVLMNYGKSRITGHGFGYKVFQRSERKPPMVQIERPGEPDGSVVPWREEVLPFAEEIAEELGLELVDPQEICREIFHGEPCNQQEPDTREYRRLVGVSANENIFVNGIVVGTSTSDDVTLVAEDGMITDIIGGRIKKHGVEKLGRVNLKDAVVKTGLLRRSDVKPRKVKLRENIKEMYRVSFLNHAAEDIYSLHDADLVVTVGDDTTLVAADILYRFDVPIIGITDGDIDRVVRNGFKCSGSIIIEFEGGWDDIVGERIHRELFRGRDTIEIEDLESFKKDLLQIIDNIGAEYTVRYT
;
A
#
# COMPACT_ATOMS: atom_id res chain seq x y z
N MET A 1 2.13 -10.62 -29.81
CA MET A 1 1.86 -9.36 -29.12
C MET A 1 2.83 -9.19 -27.95
N ARG A 2 3.22 -7.97 -27.60
CA ARG A 2 3.88 -7.62 -26.34
C ARG A 2 2.82 -7.09 -25.37
N ILE A 3 2.58 -7.80 -24.28
CA ILE A 3 1.52 -7.49 -23.33
C ILE A 3 2.16 -7.04 -22.02
N GLY A 4 1.91 -5.79 -21.63
CA GLY A 4 2.29 -5.26 -20.32
C GLY A 4 1.18 -5.52 -19.30
N VAL A 5 1.47 -6.19 -18.20
CA VAL A 5 0.49 -6.48 -17.15
C VAL A 5 0.79 -5.63 -15.93
N VAL A 6 -0.16 -4.77 -15.55
CA VAL A 6 -0.10 -4.00 -14.30
C VAL A 6 -0.95 -4.72 -13.28
N VAL A 7 -0.30 -5.32 -12.28
CA VAL A 7 -0.99 -6.03 -11.19
C VAL A 7 -1.25 -5.06 -10.04
N HIS A 8 -2.50 -4.91 -9.63
CA HIS A 8 -2.88 -4.02 -8.54
C HIS A 8 -3.47 -4.75 -7.33
N GLY A 9 -2.94 -4.39 -6.16
CA GLY A 9 -3.39 -4.85 -4.86
C GLY A 9 -2.90 -6.27 -4.51
N PRO A 10 -2.86 -6.61 -3.20
CA PRO A 10 -2.42 -7.94 -2.79
C PRO A 10 -3.43 -9.05 -3.12
N HIS A 11 -4.72 -8.74 -3.18
CA HIS A 11 -5.75 -9.77 -3.21
C HIS A 11 -5.84 -10.52 -4.55
N ILE A 12 -5.54 -9.87 -5.68
CA ILE A 12 -5.43 -10.55 -6.99
C ILE A 12 -4.29 -11.58 -6.98
N VAL A 13 -3.23 -11.32 -6.21
CA VAL A 13 -2.10 -12.23 -6.02
C VAL A 13 -2.46 -13.34 -5.03
N ASP A 14 -2.97 -12.99 -3.85
CA ASP A 14 -3.35 -13.93 -2.79
C ASP A 14 -4.41 -14.95 -3.24
N SER A 15 -5.33 -14.55 -4.12
CA SER A 15 -6.36 -15.42 -4.70
C SER A 15 -5.84 -16.37 -5.79
N GLY A 16 -4.56 -16.23 -6.18
CA GLY A 16 -3.91 -17.00 -7.24
C GLY A 16 -4.31 -16.58 -8.66
N TYR A 17 -5.20 -15.59 -8.83
CA TYR A 17 -5.64 -15.15 -10.15
C TYR A 17 -4.57 -14.39 -10.92
N ALA A 18 -3.67 -13.65 -10.26
CA ALA A 18 -2.57 -12.98 -10.95
C ALA A 18 -1.72 -13.98 -11.76
N ALA A 19 -1.31 -15.09 -11.15
CA ALA A 19 -0.54 -16.13 -11.83
C ALA A 19 -1.32 -16.77 -12.99
N LYS A 20 -2.58 -17.17 -12.74
CA LYS A 20 -3.45 -17.78 -13.75
C LYS A 20 -3.67 -16.86 -14.96
N LEU A 21 -3.89 -15.58 -14.72
CA LEU A 21 -4.13 -14.60 -15.78
C LEU A 21 -2.85 -14.27 -16.57
N ILE A 22 -1.70 -14.19 -15.91
CA ILE A 22 -0.41 -14.00 -16.59
C ILE A 22 -0.12 -15.19 -17.51
N GLU A 23 -0.34 -16.42 -17.03
CA GLU A 23 -0.20 -17.65 -17.84
C GLU A 23 -1.20 -17.66 -19.02
N PHE A 24 -2.47 -17.33 -18.75
CA PHE A 24 -3.52 -17.22 -19.75
C PHE A 24 -3.16 -16.21 -20.87
N LEU A 25 -2.70 -15.01 -20.50
CA LEU A 25 -2.30 -13.98 -21.46
C LEU A 25 -1.08 -14.39 -22.30
N GLY A 26 -0.25 -15.31 -21.79
CA GLY A 26 0.87 -15.91 -22.53
C GLY A 26 0.45 -16.59 -23.84
N LYS A 27 -0.80 -17.03 -23.96
CA LYS A 27 -1.35 -17.58 -25.21
C LYS A 27 -1.41 -16.55 -26.35
N TYR A 28 -1.54 -15.26 -26.02
CA TYR A 28 -1.69 -14.17 -26.98
C TYR A 28 -0.37 -13.43 -27.27
N GLY A 29 0.66 -13.66 -26.46
CA GLY A 29 1.95 -13.00 -26.66
C GLY A 29 2.94 -13.10 -25.51
N HIS A 30 3.99 -12.30 -25.62
CA HIS A 30 5.01 -12.18 -24.58
C HIS A 30 4.50 -11.24 -23.48
N VAL A 31 4.35 -11.77 -22.27
CA VAL A 31 3.85 -11.03 -21.10
C VAL A 31 5.01 -10.51 -20.26
N LYS A 32 4.93 -9.25 -19.84
CA LYS A 32 5.75 -8.69 -18.76
C LYS A 32 4.83 -8.13 -17.69
N ALA A 33 5.01 -8.53 -16.44
CA ALA A 33 4.15 -8.08 -15.34
C ALA A 33 4.91 -7.20 -14.35
N ARG A 34 4.22 -6.21 -13.77
CA ARG A 34 4.75 -5.26 -12.79
C ARG A 34 3.79 -5.03 -11.63
N LEU A 35 4.33 -4.80 -10.44
CA LEU A 35 3.57 -4.36 -9.27
C LEU A 35 4.41 -3.45 -8.37
N GLY A 36 3.95 -2.21 -8.16
CA GLY A 36 4.65 -1.22 -7.33
C GLY A 36 4.09 -0.98 -5.92
N GLY A 37 2.92 -1.55 -5.57
CA GLY A 37 2.27 -1.29 -4.27
C GLY A 37 2.85 -2.11 -3.11
N THR A 38 3.13 -1.46 -1.97
CA THR A 38 3.77 -2.07 -0.78
C THR A 38 3.21 -3.44 -0.39
N MET A 39 1.90 -3.53 -0.12
CA MET A 39 1.29 -4.82 0.28
C MET A 39 1.16 -5.82 -0.86
N GLY A 40 1.07 -5.35 -2.10
CA GLY A 40 1.06 -6.24 -3.25
C GLY A 40 2.42 -6.89 -3.46
N ARG A 41 3.54 -6.19 -3.20
CA ARG A 41 4.88 -6.79 -3.17
C ARG A 41 4.96 -7.89 -2.11
N THR A 42 4.31 -7.67 -0.96
CA THR A 42 4.25 -8.67 0.12
C THR A 42 3.55 -9.93 -0.36
N ALA A 43 2.44 -9.77 -1.09
CA ALA A 43 1.70 -10.87 -1.67
C ALA A 43 2.50 -11.61 -2.75
N VAL A 44 3.27 -10.89 -3.58
CA VAL A 44 4.15 -11.50 -4.58
C VAL A 44 5.19 -12.41 -3.93
N TYR A 45 5.85 -11.95 -2.86
CA TYR A 45 6.81 -12.78 -2.12
C TYR A 45 6.15 -14.02 -1.50
N ASP A 46 4.98 -13.87 -0.88
CA ASP A 46 4.27 -15.01 -0.27
C ASP A 46 3.80 -16.01 -1.33
N ALA A 47 3.51 -15.56 -2.56
CA ALA A 47 3.03 -16.37 -3.67
C ALA A 47 4.14 -16.96 -4.55
N HIS A 48 5.43 -16.70 -4.26
CA HIS A 48 6.57 -17.11 -5.09
C HIS A 48 6.51 -16.56 -6.53
N LEU A 49 6.08 -15.31 -6.68
CA LEU A 49 5.91 -14.68 -7.99
C LEU A 49 6.95 -13.60 -8.28
N GLU A 50 7.98 -13.43 -7.44
CA GLU A 50 9.01 -12.39 -7.63
C GLU A 50 9.82 -12.55 -8.92
N ASP A 51 9.90 -13.76 -9.48
CA ASP A 51 10.54 -14.04 -10.78
C ASP A 51 9.59 -13.82 -11.98
N VAL A 52 8.30 -13.64 -11.72
CA VAL A 52 7.24 -13.50 -12.74
C VAL A 52 6.71 -12.07 -12.81
N ILE A 53 6.60 -11.42 -11.65
CA ILE A 53 6.09 -10.05 -11.48
C ILE A 53 7.23 -9.19 -10.97
N ASP A 54 7.62 -8.21 -11.78
CA ASP A 54 8.64 -7.24 -11.40
C ASP A 54 8.11 -6.35 -10.26
N ILE A 55 8.74 -6.49 -9.10
CA ILE A 55 8.47 -5.77 -7.86
C ILE A 55 9.69 -4.94 -7.42
N SER A 56 10.59 -4.62 -8.33
CA SER A 56 11.83 -3.90 -8.01
C SER A 56 11.61 -2.44 -7.68
N GLU A 57 10.61 -1.80 -8.30
CA GLU A 57 10.37 -0.37 -8.18
C GLU A 57 8.99 -0.05 -7.57
N LYS A 58 8.95 0.89 -6.62
CA LYS A 58 7.71 1.47 -6.09
C LYS A 58 7.16 2.45 -7.13
N ARG A 59 6.05 2.08 -7.77
CA ARG A 59 5.35 2.90 -8.78
C ARG A 59 3.85 2.88 -8.59
N LEU A 60 3.20 3.97 -8.97
CA LEU A 60 1.76 4.02 -9.12
C LEU A 60 1.33 3.17 -10.34
N PRO A 61 0.10 2.63 -10.32
CA PRO A 61 -0.40 1.85 -11.45
C PRO A 61 -0.42 2.65 -12.76
N SER A 62 -0.77 3.95 -12.74
CA SER A 62 -0.76 4.80 -13.94
C SER A 62 0.65 5.01 -14.51
N GLU A 63 1.66 5.17 -13.65
CA GLU A 63 3.07 5.25 -14.07
C GLU A 63 3.54 3.94 -14.70
N SER A 64 3.08 2.80 -14.17
CA SER A 64 3.38 1.48 -14.74
C SER A 64 2.73 1.27 -16.11
N VAL A 65 1.51 1.79 -16.30
CA VAL A 65 0.82 1.83 -17.60
C VAL A 65 1.61 2.66 -18.61
N ASP A 66 2.04 3.87 -18.23
CA ASP A 66 2.81 4.76 -19.10
C ASP A 66 4.18 4.17 -19.47
N LEU A 67 4.87 3.55 -18.50
CA LEU A 67 6.16 2.89 -18.73
C LEU A 67 6.04 1.73 -19.74
N PHE A 68 4.99 0.91 -19.66
CA PHE A 68 4.77 -0.14 -20.66
C PHE A 68 4.55 0.43 -22.07
N ALA A 69 3.84 1.55 -22.18
CA ALA A 69 3.63 2.24 -23.45
C ALA A 69 4.97 2.77 -24.01
N GLU A 70 5.83 3.33 -23.16
CA GLU A 70 7.16 3.83 -23.54
C GLU A 70 8.11 2.71 -23.99
N GLU A 71 8.00 1.53 -23.37
CA GLU A 71 8.71 0.32 -23.79
C GLU A 71 8.14 -0.31 -25.08
N GLY A 72 7.05 0.26 -25.60
CA GLY A 72 6.39 -0.11 -26.84
C GLY A 72 5.47 -1.32 -26.74
N HIS A 73 4.95 -1.67 -25.56
CA HIS A 73 3.97 -2.76 -25.46
C HIS A 73 2.74 -2.46 -26.32
N ASP A 74 2.24 -3.48 -27.02
CA ASP A 74 1.11 -3.35 -27.94
C ASP A 74 -0.21 -3.18 -27.16
N LEU A 75 -0.26 -3.73 -25.95
CA LEU A 75 -1.42 -3.75 -25.07
C LEU A 75 -0.97 -3.68 -23.61
N VAL A 76 -1.73 -2.95 -22.79
CA VAL A 76 -1.62 -2.99 -21.33
C VAL A 76 -2.86 -3.66 -20.72
N VAL A 77 -2.66 -4.66 -19.86
CA VAL A 77 -3.71 -5.30 -19.08
C VAL A 77 -3.59 -4.88 -17.62
N LEU A 78 -4.59 -4.15 -17.11
CA LEU A 78 -4.71 -3.80 -15.71
C LEU A 78 -5.47 -4.90 -14.97
N MET A 79 -4.79 -5.66 -14.12
CA MET A 79 -5.42 -6.70 -13.29
C MET A 79 -5.71 -6.15 -11.91
N ASN A 80 -6.96 -6.25 -11.49
CA ASN A 80 -7.37 -5.78 -10.17
C ASN A 80 -8.43 -6.69 -9.54
N TYR A 81 -8.49 -6.67 -8.21
CA TYR A 81 -9.48 -7.40 -7.43
C TYR A 81 -10.00 -6.48 -6.32
N GLY A 82 -10.89 -5.57 -6.71
CA GLY A 82 -11.53 -4.61 -5.84
C GLY A 82 -12.36 -5.24 -4.72
N LYS A 83 -12.75 -4.41 -3.76
CA LYS A 83 -13.66 -4.83 -2.68
C LYS A 83 -15.06 -5.10 -3.21
N SER A 84 -15.46 -4.30 -4.19
CA SER A 84 -16.69 -4.38 -4.96
C SER A 84 -16.41 -4.02 -6.43
N ARG A 85 -17.34 -4.35 -7.33
CA ARG A 85 -17.31 -3.92 -8.74
C ARG A 85 -17.08 -2.41 -8.86
N ILE A 86 -17.83 -1.60 -8.11
CA ILE A 86 -17.74 -0.14 -8.09
C ILE A 86 -16.31 0.34 -7.73
N THR A 87 -15.69 -0.23 -6.68
CA THR A 87 -14.31 0.15 -6.32
C THR A 87 -13.31 -0.18 -7.42
N GLY A 88 -13.49 -1.33 -8.07
CA GLY A 88 -12.62 -1.84 -9.10
C GLY A 88 -12.67 -1.01 -10.37
N HIS A 89 -13.87 -0.79 -10.87
CA HIS A 89 -14.15 0.07 -12.02
C HIS A 89 -13.68 1.50 -11.81
N GLY A 90 -13.98 2.08 -10.64
CA GLY A 90 -13.53 3.42 -10.28
C GLY A 90 -12.00 3.53 -10.19
N PHE A 91 -11.32 2.46 -9.76
CA PHE A 91 -9.86 2.39 -9.78
C PHE A 91 -9.32 2.35 -11.21
N GLY A 92 -9.83 1.47 -12.07
CA GLY A 92 -9.41 1.38 -13.47
C GLY A 92 -9.61 2.69 -14.23
N TYR A 93 -10.76 3.35 -14.02
CA TYR A 93 -11.02 4.69 -14.55
C TYR A 93 -9.94 5.68 -14.12
N LYS A 94 -9.63 5.75 -12.83
CA LYS A 94 -8.62 6.67 -12.28
C LYS A 94 -7.22 6.39 -12.85
N VAL A 95 -6.85 5.12 -13.00
CA VAL A 95 -5.56 4.71 -13.58
C VAL A 95 -5.48 5.15 -15.04
N PHE A 96 -6.52 4.84 -15.83
CA PHE A 96 -6.57 5.26 -17.23
C PHE A 96 -6.54 6.79 -17.35
N GLN A 97 -7.32 7.50 -16.55
CA GLN A 97 -7.38 8.96 -16.58
C GLN A 97 -6.07 9.64 -16.17
N ARG A 98 -5.31 9.04 -15.25
CA ARG A 98 -3.99 9.55 -14.84
C ARG A 98 -2.84 9.16 -15.77
N SER A 99 -2.97 8.09 -16.57
CA SER A 99 -1.99 7.75 -17.59
C SER A 99 -1.91 8.87 -18.63
N GLU A 100 -0.69 9.36 -18.90
CA GLU A 100 -0.45 10.39 -19.92
C GLU A 100 -0.47 9.80 -21.33
N ARG A 101 0.00 8.56 -21.48
CA ARG A 101 0.13 7.89 -22.78
C ARG A 101 -1.18 7.34 -23.32
N LYS A 102 -2.15 7.06 -22.44
CA LYS A 102 -3.45 6.46 -22.78
C LYS A 102 -3.30 5.23 -23.70
N PRO A 103 -2.42 4.25 -23.37
CA PRO A 103 -2.19 3.13 -24.28
C PRO A 103 -3.47 2.30 -24.49
N PRO A 104 -3.48 1.41 -25.51
CA PRO A 104 -4.50 0.36 -25.61
C PRO A 104 -4.54 -0.40 -24.29
N MET A 105 -5.65 -0.31 -23.55
CA MET A 105 -5.72 -0.83 -22.19
C MET A 105 -7.01 -1.61 -21.93
N VAL A 106 -6.86 -2.82 -21.41
CA VAL A 106 -7.96 -3.65 -20.91
C VAL A 106 -7.82 -3.82 -19.41
N GLN A 107 -8.91 -3.69 -18.65
CA GLN A 107 -8.95 -4.07 -17.25
C GLN A 107 -9.62 -5.42 -17.09
N ILE A 108 -9.04 -6.29 -16.25
CA ILE A 108 -9.68 -7.50 -15.74
C ILE A 108 -9.94 -7.28 -14.26
N GLU A 109 -11.22 -7.23 -13.89
CA GLU A 109 -11.68 -6.90 -12.55
C GLU A 109 -12.36 -8.11 -11.89
N ARG A 110 -11.88 -8.49 -10.69
CA ARG A 110 -12.47 -9.52 -9.82
C ARG A 110 -12.82 -10.82 -10.58
N PRO A 111 -11.86 -11.45 -11.29
CA PRO A 111 -12.10 -12.61 -12.16
C PRO A 111 -12.61 -13.88 -11.45
N GLY A 112 -12.71 -13.88 -10.11
CA GLY A 112 -13.26 -14.98 -9.32
C GLY A 112 -14.62 -14.72 -8.70
N GLU A 113 -15.23 -13.56 -8.98
CA GLU A 113 -16.49 -13.14 -8.39
C GLU A 113 -17.62 -13.20 -9.42
N PRO A 114 -18.89 -13.40 -8.99
CA PRO A 114 -20.04 -13.39 -9.91
C PRO A 114 -20.21 -12.09 -10.69
N ASP A 115 -19.70 -10.97 -10.16
CA ASP A 115 -19.71 -9.65 -10.79
C ASP A 115 -18.37 -9.27 -11.42
N GLY A 116 -17.49 -10.26 -11.67
CA GLY A 116 -16.23 -10.10 -12.36
C GLY A 116 -16.42 -9.65 -13.81
N SER A 117 -15.52 -8.77 -14.27
CA SER A 117 -15.72 -8.08 -15.55
C SER A 117 -14.43 -7.77 -16.29
N VAL A 118 -14.56 -7.55 -17.60
CA VAL A 118 -13.53 -7.04 -18.49
C VAL A 118 -13.96 -5.68 -19.03
N VAL A 119 -13.06 -4.69 -18.97
CA VAL A 119 -13.35 -3.31 -19.40
C VAL A 119 -12.33 -2.87 -20.47
N PRO A 120 -12.75 -2.62 -21.72
CA PRO A 120 -11.90 -2.07 -22.77
C PRO A 120 -11.83 -0.54 -22.66
N TRP A 121 -10.77 0.02 -22.09
CA TRP A 121 -10.63 1.48 -21.92
C TRP A 121 -10.39 2.25 -23.23
N ARG A 122 -10.21 1.54 -24.34
CA ARG A 122 -10.08 2.07 -25.71
C ARG A 122 -10.93 1.22 -26.66
N GLU A 123 -11.58 1.85 -27.63
CA GLU A 123 -12.39 1.13 -28.62
C GLU A 123 -11.56 0.11 -29.42
N GLU A 124 -10.30 0.43 -29.70
CA GLU A 124 -9.41 -0.46 -30.48
C GLU A 124 -9.09 -1.80 -29.80
N VAL A 125 -9.28 -1.91 -28.47
CA VAL A 125 -9.06 -3.17 -27.73
C VAL A 125 -10.37 -3.91 -27.45
N LEU A 126 -11.52 -3.40 -27.90
CA LEU A 126 -12.82 -4.04 -27.70
C LEU A 126 -12.86 -5.49 -28.21
N PRO A 127 -12.37 -5.82 -29.43
CA PRO A 127 -12.40 -7.21 -29.91
C PRO A 127 -11.60 -8.17 -29.00
N PHE A 128 -10.47 -7.69 -28.47
CA PHE A 128 -9.65 -8.49 -27.55
C PHE A 128 -10.30 -8.63 -26.17
N ALA A 129 -10.97 -7.57 -25.69
CA ALA A 129 -11.72 -7.63 -24.44
C ALA A 129 -12.93 -8.57 -24.52
N GLU A 130 -13.63 -8.61 -25.65
CA GLU A 130 -14.70 -9.57 -25.94
C GLU A 130 -14.20 -11.01 -25.86
N GLU A 131 -13.08 -11.30 -26.52
CA GLU A 131 -12.44 -12.63 -26.50
C GLU A 131 -12.04 -13.06 -25.08
N ILE A 132 -11.39 -12.15 -24.32
CA ILE A 132 -11.03 -12.43 -22.91
C ILE A 132 -12.28 -12.64 -22.05
N ALA A 133 -13.31 -11.81 -22.21
CA ALA A 133 -14.53 -11.92 -21.44
C ALA A 133 -15.21 -13.27 -21.67
N GLU A 134 -15.28 -13.72 -22.93
CA GLU A 134 -15.83 -15.03 -23.29
C GLU A 134 -15.00 -16.19 -22.71
N GLU A 135 -13.68 -16.19 -22.91
CA GLU A 135 -12.81 -17.28 -22.42
C GLU A 135 -12.74 -17.39 -20.90
N LEU A 136 -12.83 -16.26 -20.19
CA LEU A 136 -12.81 -16.22 -18.73
C LEU A 136 -14.21 -16.31 -18.09
N GLY A 137 -15.28 -16.25 -18.89
CA GLY A 137 -16.66 -16.23 -18.41
C GLY A 137 -16.98 -14.98 -17.59
N LEU A 138 -16.44 -13.82 -17.99
CA LEU A 138 -16.60 -12.54 -17.32
C LEU A 138 -17.56 -11.62 -18.08
N GLU A 139 -18.15 -10.66 -17.38
CA GLU A 139 -19.01 -9.66 -18.00
C GLU A 139 -18.17 -8.62 -18.77
N LEU A 140 -18.49 -8.37 -20.03
CA LEU A 140 -17.92 -7.23 -20.75
C LEU A 140 -18.68 -5.95 -20.36
N VAL A 141 -17.95 -4.92 -19.93
CA VAL A 141 -18.54 -3.67 -19.43
C VAL A 141 -18.01 -2.48 -20.22
N ASP A 142 -18.92 -1.61 -20.66
CA ASP A 142 -18.58 -0.37 -21.37
C ASP A 142 -17.99 0.68 -20.39
N PRO A 143 -16.80 1.24 -20.64
CA PRO A 143 -16.27 2.37 -19.87
C PRO A 143 -17.25 3.52 -19.65
N GLN A 144 -18.14 3.81 -20.61
CA GLN A 144 -19.14 4.87 -20.50
C GLN A 144 -20.22 4.57 -19.46
N GLU A 145 -20.53 3.29 -19.23
CA GLU A 145 -21.45 2.87 -18.16
C GLU A 145 -20.83 3.12 -16.79
N ILE A 146 -19.55 2.77 -16.63
CA ILE A 146 -18.78 3.04 -15.41
C ILE A 146 -18.79 4.54 -15.08
N CYS A 147 -18.56 5.38 -16.07
CA CYS A 147 -18.57 6.83 -15.88
C CYS A 147 -19.93 7.34 -15.40
N ARG A 148 -21.02 6.83 -15.97
CA ARG A 148 -22.39 7.23 -15.61
C ARG A 148 -22.78 6.72 -14.22
N GLU A 149 -22.42 5.48 -13.89
CA GLU A 149 -22.75 4.86 -12.60
C GLU A 149 -21.98 5.52 -11.45
N ILE A 150 -20.68 5.74 -11.62
CA ILE A 150 -19.82 6.20 -10.52
C ILE A 150 -19.88 7.72 -10.34
N PHE A 151 -19.99 8.46 -11.44
CA PHE A 151 -19.85 9.92 -11.42
C PHE A 151 -21.15 10.67 -11.73
N HIS A 152 -22.25 9.99 -12.05
CA HIS A 152 -23.55 10.61 -12.39
C HIS A 152 -23.47 11.73 -13.44
N GLY A 153 -22.45 11.70 -14.31
CA GLY A 153 -22.21 12.75 -15.31
C GLY A 153 -21.46 13.99 -14.81
N GLU A 154 -21.05 14.04 -13.54
CA GLU A 154 -20.27 15.14 -12.97
C GLU A 154 -18.79 14.74 -12.79
N PRO A 155 -17.82 15.55 -13.25
CA PRO A 155 -16.42 15.29 -12.89
C PRO A 155 -16.26 15.35 -11.36
N CYS A 156 -15.41 14.49 -10.79
CA CYS A 156 -15.13 14.36 -9.35
C CYS A 156 -14.73 15.64 -8.58
N ASN A 157 -14.69 16.79 -9.25
CA ASN A 157 -14.18 18.04 -8.72
C ASN A 157 -15.27 19.10 -8.87
N GLN A 158 -16.26 19.10 -7.99
CA GLN A 158 -17.06 20.31 -7.79
C GLN A 158 -16.16 21.32 -7.07
N GLN A 159 -15.64 22.29 -7.82
CA GLN A 159 -14.97 23.47 -7.25
C GLN A 159 -16.02 24.56 -7.03
N GLU A 160 -16.44 24.74 -5.78
CA GLU A 160 -17.05 26.00 -5.31
C GLU A 160 -15.95 26.96 -4.81
N PRO A 161 -16.20 28.28 -4.66
CA PRO A 161 -15.13 29.27 -4.78
C PRO A 161 -14.05 29.23 -3.68
N ASP A 162 -12.81 29.10 -4.18
CA ASP A 162 -11.53 29.74 -3.85
C ASP A 162 -10.72 29.45 -2.57
N THR A 163 -11.09 28.48 -1.72
CA THR A 163 -10.13 27.95 -0.70
C THR A 163 -10.29 26.48 -0.35
N ARG A 164 -11.44 25.87 -0.66
CA ARG A 164 -11.76 24.49 -0.29
C ARG A 164 -11.63 23.54 -1.47
N GLU A 165 -10.81 22.51 -1.32
CA GLU A 165 -10.74 21.37 -2.22
C GLU A 165 -11.66 20.26 -1.70
N TYR A 166 -12.48 19.71 -2.58
CA TYR A 166 -13.37 18.58 -2.29
C TYR A 166 -12.96 17.38 -3.14
N ARG A 167 -12.83 16.20 -2.51
CA ARG A 167 -12.62 14.95 -3.23
C ARG A 167 -13.54 13.85 -2.72
N ARG A 168 -14.53 13.51 -3.53
CA ARG A 168 -15.42 12.36 -3.29
C ARG A 168 -14.65 11.05 -3.43
N LEU A 169 -14.83 10.16 -2.47
CA LEU A 169 -14.28 8.82 -2.47
C LEU A 169 -15.29 7.84 -3.08
N VAL A 170 -14.79 6.85 -3.83
CA VAL A 170 -15.63 5.90 -4.56
C VAL A 170 -15.51 4.52 -3.91
N GLY A 171 -16.65 3.91 -3.61
CA GLY A 171 -16.74 2.55 -3.07
C GLY A 171 -16.14 2.40 -1.66
N VAL A 172 -16.39 3.41 -0.83
CA VAL A 172 -16.09 3.35 0.61
C VAL A 172 -17.23 2.59 1.29
N SER A 173 -16.91 1.81 2.31
CA SER A 173 -17.91 1.23 3.22
C SER A 173 -17.81 1.88 4.59
N ALA A 174 -18.87 1.85 5.39
CA ALA A 174 -18.81 2.36 6.76
C ALA A 174 -17.78 1.59 7.61
N ASN A 175 -17.13 2.29 8.54
CA ASN A 175 -16.10 1.78 9.44
C ASN A 175 -14.81 1.33 8.73
N GLU A 176 -14.46 1.98 7.62
CA GLU A 176 -13.18 1.79 6.95
C GLU A 176 -12.21 2.92 7.30
N ASN A 177 -10.95 2.57 7.57
CA ASN A 177 -9.88 3.56 7.65
C ASN A 177 -9.72 4.27 6.31
N ILE A 178 -9.42 5.56 6.35
CA ILE A 178 -9.17 6.40 5.18
C ILE A 178 -7.70 6.78 5.20
N PHE A 179 -6.95 6.26 4.23
CA PHE A 179 -5.54 6.56 4.06
C PHE A 179 -5.37 7.63 3.00
N VAL A 180 -4.53 8.62 3.29
CA VAL A 180 -4.08 9.63 2.34
C VAL A 180 -2.56 9.62 2.34
N ASN A 181 -1.95 9.36 1.17
CA ASN A 181 -0.51 9.21 1.00
C ASN A 181 0.15 8.22 2.00
N GLY A 182 -0.60 7.19 2.42
CA GLY A 182 -0.12 6.16 3.35
C GLY A 182 -0.42 6.42 4.83
N ILE A 183 -0.97 7.58 5.19
CA ILE A 183 -1.30 7.94 6.58
C ILE A 183 -2.81 7.85 6.79
N VAL A 184 -3.24 7.25 7.91
CA VAL A 184 -4.66 7.20 8.30
C VAL A 184 -5.09 8.57 8.79
N VAL A 185 -5.98 9.23 8.06
CA VAL A 185 -6.49 10.58 8.38
C VAL A 185 -7.88 10.55 9.00
N GLY A 186 -8.50 9.37 9.08
CA GLY A 186 -9.84 9.22 9.63
C GLY A 186 -10.49 7.88 9.30
N THR A 187 -11.76 7.78 9.63
CA THR A 187 -12.59 6.58 9.41
C THR A 187 -13.92 6.97 8.79
N SER A 188 -14.40 6.22 7.82
CA SER A 188 -15.73 6.43 7.24
C SER A 188 -16.85 6.06 8.23
N THR A 189 -17.96 6.79 8.15
CA THR A 189 -19.21 6.49 8.86
C THR A 189 -20.35 6.14 7.90
N SER A 190 -20.19 6.45 6.62
CA SER A 190 -21.11 6.12 5.52
C SER A 190 -20.34 5.58 4.31
N ASP A 191 -21.09 5.18 3.29
CA ASP A 191 -20.58 4.81 1.96
C ASP A 191 -20.33 6.01 1.04
N ASP A 192 -21.03 7.12 1.29
CA ASP A 192 -20.76 8.42 0.65
C ASP A 192 -19.79 9.23 1.51
N VAL A 193 -18.55 9.38 1.04
CA VAL A 193 -17.46 10.04 1.78
C VAL A 193 -16.78 11.07 0.90
N THR A 194 -16.58 12.29 1.42
CA THR A 194 -15.85 13.37 0.74
C THR A 194 -14.79 13.96 1.65
N LEU A 195 -13.55 13.97 1.17
CA LEU A 195 -12.44 14.68 1.82
C LEU A 195 -12.57 16.18 1.51
N VAL A 196 -12.37 17.01 2.54
CA VAL A 196 -12.35 18.46 2.43
C VAL A 196 -10.99 18.97 2.89
N ALA A 197 -10.32 19.77 2.07
CA ALA A 197 -9.08 20.43 2.45
C ALA A 197 -9.16 21.94 2.24
N GLU A 198 -8.55 22.70 3.15
CA GLU A 198 -8.38 24.16 3.10
C GLU A 198 -6.89 24.49 3.16
N ASP A 199 -6.40 25.31 2.22
CA ASP A 199 -4.98 25.70 2.13
C ASP A 199 -3.98 24.50 2.08
N GLY A 200 -4.48 23.36 1.59
CA GLY A 200 -3.78 22.09 1.53
C GLY A 200 -3.85 21.25 2.80
N MET A 201 -4.55 21.66 3.85
CA MET A 201 -4.75 20.84 5.05
C MET A 201 -6.13 20.18 5.02
N ILE A 202 -6.22 18.88 5.30
CA ILE A 202 -7.53 18.21 5.43
C ILE A 202 -8.24 18.78 6.67
N THR A 203 -9.36 19.47 6.47
CA THR A 203 -10.13 20.10 7.56
C THR A 203 -11.35 19.29 7.94
N ASP A 204 -11.89 18.48 7.04
CA ASP A 204 -13.09 17.68 7.30
C ASP A 204 -13.15 16.41 6.44
N ILE A 205 -13.94 15.44 6.92
CA ILE A 205 -14.31 14.22 6.18
C ILE A 205 -15.83 14.11 6.27
N ILE A 206 -16.52 14.61 5.24
CA ILE A 206 -17.97 14.47 5.12
C ILE A 206 -18.28 12.99 4.95
N GLY A 207 -19.20 12.46 5.77
CA GLY A 207 -19.48 11.01 5.80
C GLY A 207 -18.40 10.20 6.54
N GLY A 208 -17.53 10.84 7.32
CA GLY A 208 -16.53 10.19 8.16
C GLY A 208 -16.21 10.96 9.44
N ARG A 209 -15.20 10.46 10.16
CA ARG A 209 -14.61 11.08 11.34
C ARG A 209 -13.14 11.34 11.09
N ILE A 210 -12.71 12.58 11.29
CA ILE A 210 -11.32 12.98 11.16
C ILE A 210 -10.47 12.43 12.33
N LYS A 211 -9.29 11.89 12.03
CA LYS A 211 -8.25 11.55 13.00
C LYS A 211 -7.25 12.71 13.03
N LYS A 212 -7.40 13.63 14.01
CA LYS A 212 -6.62 14.88 14.10
C LYS A 212 -5.11 14.62 14.00
N HIS A 213 -4.62 13.70 14.81
CA HIS A 213 -3.20 13.36 14.84
C HIS A 213 -2.68 12.81 13.49
N GLY A 214 -3.51 12.04 12.78
CA GLY A 214 -3.18 11.54 11.44
C GLY A 214 -3.11 12.66 10.39
N VAL A 215 -4.00 13.64 10.47
CA VAL A 215 -3.96 14.83 9.61
C VAL A 215 -2.76 15.72 9.92
N GLU A 216 -2.42 15.90 11.19
CA GLU A 216 -1.21 16.60 11.63
C GLU A 216 0.05 15.93 11.08
N LYS A 217 0.12 14.59 11.14
CA LYS A 217 1.21 13.78 10.56
C LYS A 217 1.27 13.86 9.04
N LEU A 218 0.13 13.92 8.35
CA LEU A 218 0.08 14.07 6.89
C LEU A 218 0.61 15.45 6.44
N GLY A 219 0.27 16.51 7.16
CA GLY A 219 0.59 17.88 6.77
C GLY A 219 -0.13 18.29 5.48
N ARG A 220 0.52 19.16 4.69
CA ARG A 220 -0.09 19.74 3.49
C ARG A 220 -0.18 18.70 2.36
N VAL A 221 -1.35 18.63 1.74
CA VAL A 221 -1.71 17.70 0.67
C VAL A 221 -2.54 18.41 -0.40
N ASN A 222 -2.29 18.06 -1.66
CA ASN A 222 -3.18 18.37 -2.78
C ASN A 222 -4.13 17.20 -2.96
N LEU A 223 -5.43 17.41 -2.73
CA LEU A 223 -6.40 16.30 -2.77
C LEU A 223 -6.56 15.74 -4.18
N LYS A 224 -6.26 16.47 -5.24
CA LYS A 224 -6.33 15.97 -6.63
C LYS A 224 -5.32 14.85 -6.89
N ASP A 225 -4.11 15.02 -6.38
CA ASP A 225 -2.97 14.15 -6.68
C ASP A 225 -2.75 13.08 -5.60
N ALA A 226 -3.33 13.27 -4.41
CA ALA A 226 -3.17 12.35 -3.30
C ALA A 226 -3.57 10.91 -3.63
N VAL A 227 -2.78 9.95 -3.14
CA VAL A 227 -3.13 8.53 -3.18
C VAL A 227 -4.08 8.25 -2.03
N VAL A 228 -5.33 7.90 -2.35
CA VAL A 228 -6.34 7.61 -1.33
C VAL A 228 -6.72 6.13 -1.38
N LYS A 229 -6.71 5.47 -0.22
CA LYS A 229 -7.13 4.07 -0.05
C LYS A 229 -8.09 3.97 1.13
N THR A 230 -9.01 3.01 1.10
CA THR A 230 -9.89 2.74 2.25
C THR A 230 -9.96 1.27 2.62
N GLY A 231 -10.16 1.00 3.91
CA GLY A 231 -10.22 -0.35 4.47
C GLY A 231 -8.84 -0.92 4.77
N LEU A 232 -8.73 -2.24 4.88
CA LEU A 232 -7.46 -2.91 5.19
C LEU A 232 -6.49 -2.88 4.01
N LEU A 233 -5.19 -2.73 4.29
CA LEU A 233 -4.16 -2.74 3.27
C LEU A 233 -3.97 -4.13 2.63
N ARG A 234 -4.25 -5.19 3.39
CA ARG A 234 -4.31 -6.59 2.94
C ARG A 234 -5.32 -7.36 3.79
N ARG A 235 -6.36 -7.90 3.15
CA ARG A 235 -7.51 -8.55 3.81
C ARG A 235 -7.41 -10.07 3.93
N SER A 236 -6.61 -10.70 3.07
CA SER A 236 -6.49 -12.15 2.97
C SER A 236 -5.80 -12.71 4.21
N ASP A 237 -6.25 -13.88 4.68
CA ASP A 237 -5.50 -14.65 5.66
C ASP A 237 -4.38 -15.40 4.95
N VAL A 238 -3.13 -15.05 5.25
CA VAL A 238 -1.95 -15.53 4.51
C VAL A 238 -0.97 -16.24 5.42
N LYS A 239 -0.26 -17.20 4.86
CA LYS A 239 0.91 -17.80 5.52
C LYS A 239 2.15 -17.08 5.00
N PRO A 240 2.84 -16.30 5.84
CA PRO A 240 4.00 -15.54 5.41
C PRO A 240 5.15 -16.50 5.08
N ARG A 241 5.98 -16.14 4.10
CA ARG A 241 7.16 -16.90 3.74
C ARG A 241 8.44 -16.14 4.09
N LYS A 242 9.43 -16.82 4.67
CA LYS A 242 10.81 -16.30 4.74
C LYS A 242 11.49 -16.49 3.38
N VAL A 243 11.77 -15.38 2.70
CA VAL A 243 12.47 -15.29 1.41
C VAL A 243 13.98 -15.37 1.63
N LYS A 244 14.45 -14.79 2.74
CA LYS A 244 15.85 -14.81 3.16
C LYS A 244 15.94 -15.29 4.60
N LEU A 245 16.93 -16.12 4.89
CA LEU A 245 17.31 -16.47 6.25
C LEU A 245 18.52 -15.64 6.63
N ARG A 246 18.55 -15.18 7.89
CA ARG A 246 19.62 -14.35 8.39
C ARG A 246 20.85 -15.19 8.77
N GLU A 247 22.03 -14.62 8.53
CA GLU A 247 23.28 -15.13 9.10
C GLU A 247 23.44 -14.61 10.54
N ASN A 248 23.64 -15.52 11.49
CA ASN A 248 23.59 -15.20 12.92
C ASN A 248 24.85 -14.48 13.45
N ILE A 249 25.98 -14.56 12.74
CA ILE A 249 27.27 -14.03 13.21
C ILE A 249 27.88 -13.21 12.09
N LYS A 250 28.09 -11.93 12.37
CA LYS A 250 28.75 -10.97 11.49
C LYS A 250 29.70 -10.11 12.32
N GLU A 251 30.71 -9.55 11.67
CA GLU A 251 31.61 -8.58 12.31
C GLU A 251 30.92 -7.23 12.54
N MET A 252 30.03 -6.83 11.62
CA MET A 252 29.24 -5.60 11.69
C MET A 252 27.77 -5.91 11.43
N TYR A 253 26.91 -5.24 12.19
CA TYR A 253 25.45 -5.31 12.09
C TYR A 253 24.91 -3.98 11.59
N ARG A 254 24.03 -4.04 10.58
CA ARG A 254 23.34 -2.87 10.01
C ARG A 254 22.04 -2.62 10.77
N VAL A 255 21.98 -1.55 11.55
CA VAL A 255 20.75 -1.16 12.28
C VAL A 255 20.13 0.04 11.60
N SER A 256 18.86 -0.06 11.24
CA SER A 256 18.12 1.01 10.58
C SER A 256 17.04 1.59 11.50
N PHE A 257 16.72 2.86 11.30
CA PHE A 257 15.66 3.58 11.98
C PHE A 257 14.56 3.88 10.97
N LEU A 258 13.31 3.62 11.34
CA LEU A 258 12.15 3.86 10.51
C LEU A 258 11.13 4.67 11.31
N ASN A 259 10.96 5.92 10.91
CA ASN A 259 9.90 6.77 11.43
C ASN A 259 8.83 6.95 10.36
N HIS A 260 7.57 6.69 10.72
CA HIS A 260 6.39 6.78 9.85
C HIS A 260 6.26 5.69 8.77
N ALA A 261 5.01 5.28 8.50
CA ALA A 261 4.66 4.17 7.61
C ALA A 261 4.80 4.47 6.10
N ALA A 262 5.18 5.69 5.70
CA ALA A 262 5.18 6.14 4.30
C ALA A 262 6.44 5.74 3.51
N GLU A 263 7.53 5.39 4.20
CA GLU A 263 8.82 5.03 3.61
C GLU A 263 8.78 3.66 2.90
N ASP A 264 9.75 3.40 2.00
CA ASP A 264 9.86 2.09 1.35
C ASP A 264 10.54 1.07 2.28
N ILE A 265 9.73 0.39 3.09
CA ILE A 265 10.17 -0.64 4.05
C ILE A 265 11.02 -1.74 3.39
N TYR A 266 10.82 -2.02 2.09
CA TYR A 266 11.62 -3.02 1.37
C TYR A 266 13.08 -2.62 1.21
N SER A 267 13.42 -1.33 1.30
CA SER A 267 14.82 -0.88 1.32
C SER A 267 15.59 -1.37 2.55
N LEU A 268 14.87 -1.80 3.60
CA LEU A 268 15.42 -2.28 4.87
C LEU A 268 15.53 -3.81 4.94
N HIS A 269 15.31 -4.52 3.83
CA HIS A 269 15.34 -5.99 3.76
C HIS A 269 16.72 -6.62 4.09
N ASP A 270 17.78 -5.82 4.05
CA ASP A 270 19.16 -6.23 4.34
C ASP A 270 19.63 -5.82 5.74
N ALA A 271 18.80 -5.10 6.49
CA ALA A 271 19.09 -4.70 7.85
C ALA A 271 19.18 -5.91 8.79
N ASP A 272 19.96 -5.76 9.84
CA ASP A 272 20.13 -6.72 10.93
C ASP A 272 19.15 -6.47 12.07
N LEU A 273 18.65 -5.24 12.20
CA LEU A 273 17.63 -4.83 13.16
C LEU A 273 17.01 -3.52 12.67
N VAL A 274 15.71 -3.35 12.83
CA VAL A 274 15.04 -2.08 12.53
C VAL A 274 14.36 -1.53 13.78
N VAL A 275 14.70 -0.30 14.16
CA VAL A 275 13.99 0.44 15.20
C VAL A 275 12.84 1.19 14.53
N THR A 276 11.61 0.94 14.93
CA THR A 276 10.41 1.53 14.32
C THR A 276 9.68 2.41 15.32
N VAL A 277 9.11 3.53 14.85
CA VAL A 277 8.33 4.46 15.67
C VAL A 277 6.89 4.55 15.19
N GLY A 278 5.96 4.38 16.13
CA GLY A 278 4.52 4.41 15.92
C GLY A 278 3.91 3.03 15.70
N ASP A 279 2.67 2.85 16.16
CA ASP A 279 1.95 1.58 16.18
C ASP A 279 1.78 0.97 14.78
N ASP A 280 1.27 1.74 13.81
CA ASP A 280 1.03 1.23 12.46
C ASP A 280 2.32 1.04 11.66
N THR A 281 3.30 1.94 11.82
CA THR A 281 4.64 1.79 11.23
C THR A 281 5.25 0.48 11.71
N THR A 282 5.23 0.26 13.04
CA THR A 282 5.75 -0.95 13.68
C THR A 282 5.02 -2.20 13.19
N LEU A 283 3.69 -2.15 13.09
CA LEU A 283 2.88 -3.27 12.63
C LEU A 283 3.18 -3.65 11.18
N VAL A 284 3.20 -2.68 10.26
CA VAL A 284 3.44 -2.92 8.83
C VAL A 284 4.90 -3.29 8.57
N ALA A 285 5.84 -2.61 9.24
CA ALA A 285 7.26 -2.91 9.10
C ALA A 285 7.57 -4.32 9.59
N ALA A 286 7.09 -4.70 10.78
CA ALA A 286 7.28 -6.06 11.29
C ALA A 286 6.72 -7.11 10.34
N ASP A 287 5.51 -6.89 9.80
CA ASP A 287 4.89 -7.80 8.85
C ASP A 287 5.77 -7.98 7.60
N ILE A 288 6.17 -6.88 6.95
CA ILE A 288 6.97 -6.97 5.72
C ILE A 288 8.35 -7.58 6.01
N LEU A 289 9.05 -7.09 7.03
CA LEU A 289 10.40 -7.49 7.40
C LEU A 289 10.50 -8.93 7.89
N TYR A 290 9.39 -9.51 8.36
CA TYR A 290 9.29 -10.93 8.66
C TYR A 290 9.77 -11.82 7.50
N ARG A 291 9.46 -11.44 6.25
CA ARG A 291 9.87 -12.19 5.06
C ARG A 291 11.38 -12.21 4.84
N PHE A 292 12.10 -11.27 5.43
CA PHE A 292 13.55 -11.14 5.30
C PHE A 292 14.30 -11.56 6.57
N ASP A 293 13.58 -12.11 7.55
CA ASP A 293 14.12 -12.52 8.83
C ASP A 293 14.77 -11.37 9.63
N VAL A 294 14.21 -10.16 9.49
CA VAL A 294 14.71 -8.94 10.14
C VAL A 294 13.85 -8.63 11.37
N PRO A 295 14.40 -8.74 12.59
CA PRO A 295 13.68 -8.37 13.81
C PRO A 295 13.54 -6.85 13.93
N ILE A 296 12.55 -6.43 14.72
CA ILE A 296 12.29 -5.02 14.99
C ILE A 296 12.37 -4.67 16.49
N ILE A 297 12.70 -3.42 16.81
CA ILE A 297 12.38 -2.80 18.10
C ILE A 297 11.32 -1.74 17.83
N GLY A 298 10.07 -2.04 18.17
CA GLY A 298 8.96 -1.12 18.01
C GLY A 298 8.78 -0.22 19.22
N ILE A 299 8.73 1.09 18.99
CA ILE A 299 8.39 2.12 19.97
C ILE A 299 6.96 2.56 19.64
N THR A 300 6.01 2.27 20.53
CA THR A 300 4.57 2.45 20.29
C THR A 300 3.91 3.13 21.48
N ASP A 301 2.70 3.66 21.30
CA ASP A 301 1.93 4.34 22.34
C ASP A 301 0.50 3.78 22.52
N GLY A 302 0.15 2.75 21.74
CA GLY A 302 -1.11 2.03 21.82
C GLY A 302 -2.21 2.56 20.89
N ASP A 303 -1.96 3.58 20.07
CA ASP A 303 -2.90 4.10 19.06
C ASP A 303 -2.85 3.29 17.74
N ILE A 304 -3.26 2.02 17.81
CA ILE A 304 -3.26 1.12 16.65
C ILE A 304 -4.50 1.33 15.75
N ASP A 305 -4.30 1.73 14.49
CA ASP A 305 -5.39 1.88 13.51
C ASP A 305 -5.83 0.54 12.88
N ARG A 306 -5.13 -0.57 13.19
CA ARG A 306 -5.42 -1.92 12.67
C ARG A 306 -5.40 -1.97 11.13
N VAL A 307 -4.35 -1.42 10.53
CA VAL A 307 -4.18 -1.29 9.08
C VAL A 307 -3.99 -2.64 8.34
N VAL A 308 -3.62 -3.69 9.07
CA VAL A 308 -3.57 -5.09 8.61
C VAL A 308 -4.26 -6.01 9.62
N ARG A 309 -4.79 -7.15 9.16
CA ARG A 309 -5.57 -8.07 10.00
C ARG A 309 -4.73 -8.83 11.02
N ASN A 310 -3.58 -9.35 10.57
CA ASN A 310 -2.59 -10.05 11.38
C ASN A 310 -1.21 -9.53 10.96
N GLY A 311 -0.39 -9.08 11.92
CA GLY A 311 1.00 -8.69 11.66
C GLY A 311 1.96 -9.76 12.19
N PHE A 312 2.90 -10.20 11.35
CA PHE A 312 3.94 -11.15 11.74
C PHE A 312 5.14 -10.43 12.37
N LYS A 313 5.88 -11.12 13.24
CA LYS A 313 7.07 -10.60 13.92
C LYS A 313 8.14 -11.69 13.94
N CYS A 314 9.38 -11.32 13.68
CA CYS A 314 10.50 -12.25 13.79
C CYS A 314 10.84 -12.49 15.26
N SER A 315 11.32 -13.70 15.57
CA SER A 315 11.90 -13.99 16.87
C SER A 315 13.01 -13.00 17.20
N GLY A 316 13.06 -12.54 18.45
CA GLY A 316 13.99 -11.51 18.89
C GLY A 316 13.53 -10.08 18.61
N SER A 317 12.32 -9.89 18.07
CA SER A 317 11.69 -8.57 18.06
C SER A 317 11.23 -8.16 19.46
N ILE A 318 11.24 -6.85 19.71
CA ILE A 318 10.87 -6.23 20.98
C ILE A 318 9.83 -5.15 20.67
N ILE A 319 8.73 -5.12 21.42
CA ILE A 319 7.76 -4.02 21.38
C ILE A 319 7.80 -3.30 22.73
N ILE A 320 8.07 -2.01 22.70
CA ILE A 320 8.12 -1.11 23.84
C ILE A 320 6.94 -0.15 23.70
N GLU A 321 5.92 -0.38 24.51
CA GLU A 321 4.64 0.33 24.47
C GLU A 321 4.56 1.30 25.64
N PHE A 322 4.50 2.60 25.34
CA PHE A 322 4.36 3.69 26.30
C PHE A 322 2.90 4.09 26.49
N GLU A 323 2.63 5.01 27.41
CA GLU A 323 1.36 5.75 27.42
C GLU A 323 1.22 6.62 26.16
N GLY A 324 -0.02 7.03 25.83
CA GLY A 324 -0.33 7.77 24.61
C GLY A 324 0.50 9.06 24.43
N GLY A 325 1.02 9.27 23.22
CA GLY A 325 1.75 10.46 22.79
C GLY A 325 3.26 10.45 23.07
N TRP A 326 3.83 9.34 23.56
CA TRP A 326 5.26 9.24 23.88
C TRP A 326 6.12 8.68 22.75
N ASP A 327 5.55 7.92 21.82
CA ASP A 327 6.29 7.25 20.74
C ASP A 327 7.15 8.22 19.91
N ASP A 328 6.58 9.34 19.47
CA ASP A 328 7.26 10.36 18.67
C ASP A 328 8.39 11.04 19.48
N ILE A 329 8.18 11.29 20.78
CA ILE A 329 9.17 11.93 21.67
C ILE A 329 10.36 10.99 21.92
N VAL A 330 10.06 9.73 22.24
CA VAL A 330 11.06 8.68 22.50
C VAL A 330 11.83 8.38 21.21
N GLY A 331 11.11 8.24 20.10
CA GLY A 331 11.66 8.00 18.77
C GLY A 331 12.66 9.06 18.36
N GLU A 332 12.31 10.33 18.46
CA GLU A 332 13.20 11.46 18.15
C GLU A 332 14.47 11.45 19.02
N ARG A 333 14.32 11.13 20.31
CA ARG A 333 15.46 11.04 21.23
C ARG A 333 16.43 9.92 20.84
N ILE A 334 15.90 8.73 20.53
CA ILE A 334 16.70 7.58 20.07
C ILE A 334 17.39 7.89 18.75
N HIS A 335 16.68 8.50 17.80
CA HIS A 335 17.24 8.89 16.51
C HIS A 335 18.41 9.87 16.67
N ARG A 336 18.26 10.86 17.56
CA ARG A 336 19.32 11.83 17.83
C ARG A 336 20.52 11.23 18.57
N GLU A 337 20.28 10.42 19.60
CA GLU A 337 21.34 9.97 20.52
C GLU A 337 22.08 8.72 20.00
N LEU A 338 21.36 7.70 19.51
CA LEU A 338 21.98 6.46 19.01
C LEU A 338 22.33 6.55 17.54
N PHE A 339 21.40 7.05 16.73
CA PHE A 339 21.57 7.11 15.28
C PHE A 339 22.28 8.38 14.82
N ARG A 340 22.45 9.39 15.69
CA ARG A 340 23.06 10.69 15.37
C ARG A 340 22.39 11.37 14.18
N GLY A 341 21.06 11.19 14.07
CA GLY A 341 20.25 11.71 12.98
C GLY A 341 20.40 10.99 11.64
N ARG A 342 20.89 9.75 11.62
CA ARG A 342 21.02 8.93 10.40
C ARG A 342 19.99 7.81 10.37
N ASP A 343 19.45 7.51 9.19
CA ASP A 343 18.48 6.42 9.04
C ASP A 343 19.11 5.04 9.22
N THR A 344 20.43 4.90 9.09
CA THR A 344 21.13 3.62 9.26
C THR A 344 22.53 3.82 9.82
N ILE A 345 22.91 2.92 10.72
CA ILE A 345 24.24 2.83 11.33
C ILE A 345 24.77 1.40 11.24
N GLU A 346 26.09 1.26 11.37
CA GLU A 346 26.76 -0.02 11.52
C GLU A 346 27.35 -0.11 12.93
N ILE A 347 27.15 -1.26 13.59
CA ILE A 347 27.60 -1.51 14.96
C ILE A 347 28.24 -2.89 15.08
N GLU A 348 29.11 -3.08 16.07
CA GLU A 348 29.78 -4.37 16.31
C GLU A 348 28.96 -5.31 17.20
N ASP A 349 28.09 -4.77 18.07
CA ASP A 349 27.34 -5.56 19.05
C ASP A 349 25.89 -5.09 19.22
N LEU A 350 24.96 -5.96 18.81
CA LEU A 350 23.52 -5.73 18.93
C LEU A 350 23.02 -5.69 20.38
N GLU A 351 23.65 -6.44 21.30
CA GLU A 351 23.19 -6.50 22.69
C GLU A 351 23.56 -5.21 23.44
N SER A 352 24.76 -4.68 23.21
CA SER A 352 25.13 -3.34 23.69
C SER A 352 24.19 -2.26 23.13
N PHE A 353 23.86 -2.31 21.84
CA PHE A 353 22.91 -1.35 21.25
C PHE A 353 21.52 -1.41 21.90
N LYS A 354 20.96 -2.61 22.12
CA LYS A 354 19.67 -2.78 22.81
C LYS A 354 19.71 -2.23 24.23
N LYS A 355 20.82 -2.45 24.94
CA LYS A 355 21.00 -1.95 26.30
C LYS A 355 21.05 -0.41 26.34
N ASP A 356 21.79 0.20 25.43
CA ASP A 356 21.88 1.67 25.33
C ASP A 356 20.52 2.28 24.97
N LEU A 357 19.75 1.63 24.08
CA LEU A 357 18.38 2.02 23.74
C LEU A 357 17.46 1.99 24.96
N LEU A 358 17.47 0.90 25.73
CA LEU A 358 16.68 0.79 26.97
C LEU A 358 17.11 1.82 28.00
N GLN A 359 18.40 2.11 28.12
CA GLN A 359 18.90 3.13 29.03
C GLN A 359 18.40 4.54 28.66
N ILE A 360 18.34 4.87 27.36
CA ILE A 360 17.75 6.13 26.90
C ILE A 360 16.28 6.21 27.30
N ILE A 361 15.55 5.12 27.12
CA ILE A 361 14.13 5.02 27.48
C ILE A 361 13.92 5.19 28.99
N ASP A 362 14.70 4.49 29.82
CA ASP A 362 14.61 4.60 31.28
C ASP A 362 14.89 6.04 31.77
N ASN A 363 15.81 6.73 31.10
CA ASN A 363 16.15 8.13 31.40
C ASN A 363 15.06 9.14 30.98
N ILE A 364 14.01 8.73 30.26
CA ILE A 364 12.87 9.60 29.93
C ILE A 364 11.90 9.70 31.13
N GLY A 365 11.85 8.66 31.97
CA GLY A 365 10.96 8.63 33.13
C GLY A 365 9.48 8.45 32.79
N ALA A 366 9.16 8.02 31.57
CA ALA A 366 7.81 7.62 31.16
C ALA A 366 7.55 6.16 31.51
N GLU A 367 6.31 5.81 31.85
CA GLU A 367 5.91 4.43 32.05
C GLU A 367 5.80 3.70 30.71
N TYR A 368 6.29 2.46 30.66
CA TYR A 368 6.25 1.62 29.47
C TYR A 368 6.16 0.13 29.82
N THR A 369 5.70 -0.67 28.87
CA THR A 369 5.72 -2.13 28.94
C THR A 369 6.56 -2.70 27.82
N VAL A 370 7.22 -3.85 28.07
CA VAL A 370 8.05 -4.53 27.06
C VAL A 370 7.47 -5.89 26.75
N ARG A 371 7.32 -6.19 25.46
CA ARG A 371 6.87 -7.50 24.96
C ARG A 371 7.92 -8.07 24.03
N TYR A 372 8.34 -9.30 24.30
CA TYR A 372 9.29 -10.06 23.50
C TYR A 372 8.55 -11.09 22.67
N THR A 373 9.02 -11.34 21.45
CA THR A 373 8.46 -12.38 20.55
C THR A 373 9.44 -13.48 20.19
#